data_AF-A0A368B361-F1
#
_entry.id   AF-A0A368B361-F1
#
_cell.length_a   1.000
_cell.length_b   1.000
_cell.length_c   1.000
_cell.angle_alpha   90.00
_cell.angle_beta   90.00
_cell.angle_gamma   90.00
#
_symmetry.space_group_name_H-M   'P 1'
#
loop_
_entity.id
_entity.type
_entity.pdbx_description
1 polymer ?
#
loop_
_entity_poly.entity_id
_entity_poly.type
_entity_poly.pdbx_seq_one_letter_code
_entity_poly.pdbx_strand_id
1 'polypeptide(L)' 'MLEKQFNPNLVYNGIVHFYMDKKGYSKKKANEIAQAIVKREIQRRICKNESCKHFSYDHIRNGETCLVADCKCREFTR' A
#
# COMPACT_ATOMS: atom_id res chain seq x y z
N MET A 1 -2.98 -6.99 15.89
CA MET A 1 -2.52 -7.69 14.67
C MET A 1 -1.47 -6.84 13.98
N LEU A 2 -0.26 -7.35 13.80
CA LEU A 2 0.83 -6.69 13.07
C LEU A 2 0.50 -6.69 11.56
N GLU A 3 0.65 -5.55 10.88
CA GLU A 3 0.39 -5.48 9.43
C GLU A 3 1.56 -6.11 8.67
N LYS A 4 1.27 -7.06 7.76
CA LYS A 4 2.31 -7.65 6.92
C LYS A 4 2.89 -6.60 5.96
N GLN A 5 4.18 -6.72 5.66
CA GLN A 5 4.86 -5.87 4.68
C GLN A 5 4.09 -5.87 3.36
N PHE A 6 3.76 -4.67 2.86
CA PHE A 6 3.12 -4.52 1.56
C PHE A 6 4.20 -4.53 0.48
N ASN A 7 4.10 -5.48 -0.47
CA ASN A 7 5.00 -5.53 -1.62
C ASN A 7 4.24 -5.13 -2.89
N PRO A 8 4.43 -3.90 -3.40
CA PRO A 8 3.75 -3.40 -4.59
C PRO A 8 3.98 -4.27 -5.83
N ASN A 9 5.16 -4.86 -5.97
CA ASN A 9 5.55 -5.65 -7.14
C ASN A 9 4.81 -7.00 -7.18
N LEU A 10 4.65 -7.66 -6.02
CA LEU A 10 3.88 -8.90 -5.94
C LEU A 10 2.41 -8.67 -6.28
N VAL A 11 1.84 -7.57 -5.76
CA VAL A 11 0.44 -7.19 -6.06
C VAL A 11 0.28 -6.84 -7.53
N TYR A 12 1.21 -6.05 -8.09
CA TYR A 12 1.22 -5.69 -9.51
C TYR A 12 1.22 -6.94 -10.40
N ASN A 13 2.19 -7.83 -10.19
CA ASN A 13 2.33 -9.05 -11.00
C ASN A 13 1.10 -9.94 -10.89
N GLY A 14 0.57 -10.13 -9.68
CA GLY A 14 -0.64 -10.93 -9.46
C GLY A 14 -1.85 -10.38 -10.22
N ILE A 15 -2.03 -9.06 -10.24
CA ILE A 15 -3.12 -8.42 -10.99
C ILE A 15 -2.91 -8.57 -12.50
N VAL A 16 -1.70 -8.33 -13.00
CA VAL A 16 -1.41 -8.46 -14.44
C VAL A 16 -1.68 -9.88 -14.91
N HIS A 17 -1.15 -10.89 -14.22
CA HIS A 17 -1.41 -12.30 -14.53
C HIS A 17 -2.89 -12.64 -14.44
N PHE A 18 -3.60 -12.19 -13.39
CA PHE A 18 -5.03 -12.45 -13.28
C PHE A 18 -5.83 -11.90 -14.47
N TYR A 19 -5.59 -10.65 -14.87
CA TYR A 19 -6.34 -10.04 -15.97
C TYR A 19 -5.91 -10.58 -17.35
N MET A 20 -4.66 -10.99 -17.51
CA MET A 20 -4.21 -11.66 -18.75
C MET A 20 -4.76 -13.08 -18.84
N ASP A 21 -4.50 -13.91 -17.82
CA ASP A 21 -4.75 -15.35 -17.86
C ASP A 21 -6.22 -15.71 -17.62
N LYS A 22 -6.92 -14.96 -16.75
CA LYS A 22 -8.33 -15.24 -16.40
C LYS A 22 -9.34 -14.39 -17.17
N LYS A 23 -8.96 -13.19 -17.61
CA LYS A 23 -9.87 -12.26 -18.30
C LYS A 23 -9.52 -12.04 -19.77
N GLY A 24 -8.39 -12.57 -20.25
CA GLY A 24 -7.97 -12.44 -21.65
C GLY A 24 -7.66 -11.00 -22.06
N TYR A 25 -7.33 -10.13 -21.11
CA TYR A 25 -7.02 -8.73 -21.42
C TYR A 25 -5.64 -8.62 -22.06
N SER A 26 -5.48 -7.61 -22.92
CA SER A 26 -4.16 -7.26 -23.46
C SER A 26 -3.23 -6.81 -22.34
N LYS A 27 -1.93 -7.09 -22.50
CA LYS A 27 -0.89 -6.71 -21.53
C LYS A 27 -0.95 -5.22 -21.16
N LYS A 28 -1.21 -4.34 -22.14
CA LYS A 28 -1.37 -2.89 -21.91
C LYS A 28 -2.51 -2.59 -20.94
N LYS A 29 -3.70 -3.14 -21.19
CA LYS A 29 -4.89 -2.92 -20.36
C LYS A 29 -4.72 -3.51 -18.95
N ALA A 30 -4.12 -4.71 -18.85
CA ALA A 30 -3.82 -5.33 -17.57
C ALA A 30 -2.81 -4.49 -16.75
N ASN A 31 -1.79 -3.93 -17.40
CA ASN A 31 -0.81 -3.05 -16.78
C ASN A 31 -1.44 -1.76 -16.25
N GLU A 32 -2.31 -1.10 -17.04
CA GLU A 32 -3.02 0.11 -16.61
C GLU A 32 -3.88 -0.14 -15.37
N ILE A 33 -4.61 -1.26 -15.35
CA ILE A 33 -5.43 -1.68 -14.20
C ILE A 33 -4.54 -1.96 -12.98
N ALA A 34 -3.45 -2.71 -13.15
CA ALA A 34 -2.53 -3.03 -12.07
C ALA A 34 -1.87 -1.78 -11.47
N GLN A 35 -1.44 -0.83 -12.30
CA GLN A 35 -0.89 0.45 -11.84
C GLN A 35 -1.92 1.25 -11.03
N ALA A 36 -3.16 1.35 -11.51
CA ALA A 36 -4.21 2.09 -10.81
C ALA A 36 -4.53 1.48 -9.44
N ILE A 37 -4.63 0.16 -9.35
CA ILE A 37 -4.91 -0.55 -8.09
C ILE A 37 -3.74 -0.43 -7.12
N VAL A 38 -2.51 -0.67 -7.59
CA VAL A 38 -1.31 -0.57 -6.75
C VAL A 38 -1.15 0.84 -6.22
N LYS A 39 -1.33 1.88 -7.04
CA LYS A 39 -1.28 3.28 -6.60
C LYS A 39 -2.32 3.58 -5.53
N ARG A 40 -3.56 3.10 -5.70
CA ARG A 40 -4.63 3.26 -4.70
C ARG A 40 -4.28 2.54 -3.39
N GLU A 41 -3.73 1.34 -3.44
CA GLU A 41 -3.33 0.58 -2.26
C GLU A 41 -2.14 1.23 -1.54
N ILE A 42 -1.14 1.74 -2.29
CA ILE A 42 -0.03 2.52 -1.74
C ILE A 42 -0.58 3.76 -1.01
N GLN A 43 -1.46 4.54 -1.63
CA GLN A 43 -2.04 5.74 -1.01
C GLN A 43 -2.86 5.45 0.24
N ARG A 44 -3.57 4.31 0.27
CA ARG A 44 -4.31 3.86 1.48
C ARG A 44 -3.37 3.46 2.62
N ARG A 45 -2.21 2.92 2.27
CA ARG A 45 -1.19 2.41 3.19
C ARG A 45 -0.07 3.41 3.45
N ILE A 46 -0.18 4.67 3.03
CA ILE A 46 0.76 5.74 3.37
C ILE A 46 0.11 6.61 4.43
N CYS A 47 0.91 7.07 5.39
CA CYS A 47 0.48 8.06 6.36
C CYS A 47 -0.04 9.31 5.65
N LYS A 48 -1.28 9.70 5.95
CA LYS A 48 -1.87 10.93 5.41
C LYS A 48 -1.31 12.19 6.07
N ASN A 49 -0.46 12.07 7.09
CA ASN A 49 0.28 13.19 7.63
C ASN A 49 1.39 13.57 6.64
N GLU A 50 1.32 14.79 6.11
CA GLU A 50 2.26 15.33 5.12
C GLU A 50 3.71 15.32 5.59
N SER A 51 3.92 15.39 6.92
CA SER A 51 5.24 15.40 7.55
C SER A 51 5.86 14.01 7.72
N CYS A 52 5.06 12.94 7.68
CA CYS A 52 5.52 11.56 7.94
C CYS A 52 5.62 10.73 6.65
N LYS A 53 4.59 10.72 5.79
CA LYS A 53 4.55 9.97 4.50
C LYS A 53 5.06 8.51 4.52
N HIS A 54 5.29 7.90 5.69
CA HIS A 54 5.75 6.52 5.80
C HIS A 54 4.60 5.54 5.54
N PHE A 55 4.96 4.33 5.09
CA PHE A 55 4.00 3.25 4.91
C PHE A 55 3.47 2.73 6.24
N SER A 56 2.18 2.39 6.33
CA SER A 56 1.46 1.87 7.52
C SER A 56 2.17 0.70 8.21
N TYR A 57 2.84 -0.18 7.45
CA TYR A 57 3.61 -1.30 8.01
C TYR A 57 4.93 -0.87 8.66
N ASP A 58 5.41 0.33 8.34
CA ASP A 58 6.59 1.00 8.87
C ASP A 58 6.22 1.90 10.07
N HIS A 59 4.92 2.05 10.38
CA HIS A 59 4.48 2.74 11.59
C HIS A 59 4.73 1.90 12.84
N ILE A 60 4.89 2.62 13.95
CA ILE A 60 5.04 2.20 15.36
C ILE A 60 4.33 0.90 15.75
N ARG A 61 3.21 0.51 15.15
CA ARG A 61 2.57 -0.77 15.50
C ARG A 61 3.41 -2.00 15.17
N ASN A 62 4.35 -1.91 14.21
CA ASN A 62 5.34 -2.96 13.91
C ASN A 62 6.75 -2.67 14.47
N GLY A 63 7.10 -1.42 14.78
CA GLY A 63 8.48 -1.04 15.16
C GLY A 63 8.61 0.10 16.18
N GLU A 64 7.54 0.43 16.87
CA GLU A 64 7.39 1.42 17.95
C GLU A 64 7.97 2.84 17.75
N THR A 65 8.41 3.22 16.55
CA THR A 65 9.13 4.49 16.33
C THR A 65 8.60 5.24 15.10
N CYS A 66 7.99 6.41 15.30
CA CYS A 66 7.74 7.39 14.25
C CYS A 66 8.59 8.59 14.64
N LEU A 67 9.53 8.97 13.78
CA LEU A 67 10.48 10.05 14.02
C LEU A 67 9.83 11.44 13.92
N VAL A 68 8.54 11.52 13.57
CA VAL A 68 7.77 12.77 13.52
C VAL A 68 7.09 12.99 14.86
N ALA A 69 7.60 13.97 15.63
CA ALA A 69 7.14 14.29 16.98
C ALA A 69 5.64 14.63 17.08
N ASP A 70 5.02 15.18 16.01
CA ASP A 70 3.61 15.57 15.94
C ASP A 70 2.72 14.61 15.12
N CYS A 71 3.15 13.36 14.86
CA CYS A 71 2.28 12.39 14.18
C CYS A 71 1.10 12.01 15.09
N LYS A 72 -0.07 12.64 14.88
CA LYS A 72 -1.37 12.25 15.49
C LYS A 72 -1.90 10.88 15.06
N CYS A 73 -1.07 10.13 14.35
CA CYS A 73 -1.17 8.69 14.07
C CYS A 73 -1.38 7.87 15.36
N ARG A 74 -1.14 8.49 16.53
CA ARG A 74 -1.40 8.02 17.89
C ARG A 74 -2.86 7.99 18.35
N GLU A 75 -3.82 8.61 17.66
CA GLU A 75 -5.22 8.57 18.09
C GLU A 75 -5.91 7.28 17.61
N PHE A 76 -5.52 6.15 18.20
CA PHE A 76 -6.40 4.99 18.26
C PHE A 76 -7.54 5.36 19.22
N THR A 77 -8.62 5.96 18.68
CA THR A 77 -9.90 5.96 19.39
C THR A 77 -10.29 4.49 19.56
N ARG A 78 -10.39 4.10 20.83
CA ARG A 78 -10.68 2.75 21.30
C ARG A 78 -12.11 2.34 20.96
#